data_AF-A0A8T7A8R7-F1
#
_entry.id   AF-A0A8T7A8R7-F1
#
_cell.length_a   1.000
_cell.length_b   1.000
_cell.length_c   1.000
_cell.angle_alpha   90.00
_cell.angle_beta   90.00
_cell.angle_gamma   90.00
#
_symmetry.space_group_name_H-M   'P 1'
#
loop_
_entity.id
_entity.type
_entity.pdbx_description
1 polymer ?
#
loop_
_entity_poly.entity_id
_entity_poly.type
_entity_poly.pdbx_seq_one_letter_code
_entity_poly.pdbx_strand_id
1 'polypeptide(L)'
;MCGIAGIMLKDSSDFKTGEALVNMLNGCQHRGPDSTGFALYGDSQKNTLKLRLLVGQGEIGVAAIAQIKKTLKENDASIIEDEHIGETYRATVNYSGDIQKFSYALEHAAKVVSIGNSLDIIKDVGSAEDVDASYDIRKYKGSHGLGHVRLATESDVKPEAAHPFWATGFADVAIVHNGQITNYWKMRRRLEQRDYEFRTDNDSELIAVYLADKLSQGIKLKEALKTSIEDLDGTFSFLVSTEDEIGYAKDHLAVKPMVMYETEDMVAIASEEVSLNKLFPGQALNTKEPPPGTYNTWSRSI
;
A
#
# COMPACT_ATOMS: atom_id res chain seq x y z
N MET A 1 -0.64 3.90 18.64
CA MET A 1 0.42 3.24 17.83
C MET A 1 -0.29 2.63 16.64
N CYS A 2 0.08 2.96 15.41
CA CYS A 2 -0.62 2.52 14.19
C CYS A 2 -0.81 1.00 14.05
N GLY A 3 -1.88 0.55 13.40
CA GLY A 3 -2.12 -0.86 13.10
C GLY A 3 -1.88 -1.16 11.62
N ILE A 4 -1.26 -2.30 11.34
CA ILE A 4 -1.12 -2.85 9.98
C ILE A 4 -1.92 -4.14 9.86
N ALA A 5 -2.45 -4.38 8.67
CA ALA A 5 -3.11 -5.62 8.28
C ALA A 5 -2.76 -5.97 6.84
N GLY A 6 -2.75 -7.24 6.50
CA GLY A 6 -2.62 -7.71 5.14
C GLY A 6 -3.17 -9.12 5.01
N ILE A 7 -3.74 -9.41 3.85
CA ILE A 7 -4.36 -10.70 3.57
C ILE A 7 -4.13 -11.05 2.10
N MET A 8 -3.82 -12.33 1.85
CA MET A 8 -3.70 -12.89 0.52
C MET A 8 -4.37 -14.26 0.48
N LEU A 9 -5.13 -14.48 -0.58
CA LEU A 9 -5.66 -15.78 -0.95
C LEU A 9 -4.63 -16.49 -1.84
N LYS A 10 -4.23 -17.71 -1.46
CA LYS A 10 -3.30 -18.54 -2.21
C LYS A 10 -4.00 -19.21 -3.40
N ASP A 11 -5.29 -19.53 -3.23
CA ASP A 11 -6.16 -20.08 -4.26
C ASP A 11 -7.44 -19.24 -4.45
N SER A 12 -7.96 -19.27 -5.69
CA SER A 12 -9.17 -18.56 -6.10
C SER A 12 -10.40 -19.05 -5.32
N SER A 13 -10.80 -18.27 -4.32
CA SER A 13 -12.08 -18.43 -3.65
C SER A 13 -12.86 -17.11 -3.74
N ASP A 14 -14.19 -17.19 -3.66
CA ASP A 14 -15.16 -16.07 -3.63
C ASP A 14 -14.99 -15.12 -2.41
N PHE A 15 -13.83 -15.17 -1.75
CA PHE A 15 -13.52 -14.43 -0.56
C PHE A 15 -13.36 -12.95 -0.90
N LYS A 16 -14.16 -12.12 -0.23
CA LYS A 16 -14.19 -10.68 -0.44
C LYS A 16 -13.04 -10.04 0.33
N THR A 17 -11.89 -9.96 -0.31
CA THR A 17 -10.66 -9.35 0.23
C THR A 17 -10.90 -7.96 0.82
N GLY A 18 -11.75 -7.14 0.18
CA GLY A 18 -12.14 -5.84 0.73
C GLY A 18 -12.90 -5.94 2.06
N GLU A 19 -13.90 -6.84 2.14
CA GLU A 19 -14.66 -7.07 3.38
C GLU A 19 -13.76 -7.56 4.52
N ALA A 20 -12.86 -8.48 4.21
CA ALA A 20 -11.88 -8.99 5.15
C ALA A 20 -10.95 -7.89 5.69
N LEU A 21 -10.40 -7.03 4.81
CA LEU A 21 -9.53 -5.93 5.22
C LEU A 21 -10.27 -4.91 6.09
N VAL A 22 -11.49 -4.53 5.73
CA VAL A 22 -12.30 -3.60 6.56
C VAL A 22 -12.54 -4.18 7.95
N ASN A 23 -12.92 -5.46 8.02
CA ASN A 23 -13.14 -6.15 9.29
C ASN A 23 -11.85 -6.25 10.13
N MET A 24 -10.72 -6.60 9.51
CA MET A 24 -9.41 -6.63 10.16
C MET A 24 -9.02 -5.25 10.73
N LEU A 25 -9.15 -4.19 9.94
CA LEU A 25 -8.78 -2.84 10.36
C LEU A 25 -9.69 -2.28 11.46
N ASN A 26 -11.00 -2.54 11.38
CA ASN A 26 -11.94 -2.22 12.44
C ASN A 26 -11.55 -2.92 13.76
N GLY A 27 -11.08 -4.17 13.69
CA GLY A 27 -10.55 -4.90 14.85
C GLY A 27 -9.33 -4.26 15.53
N CYS A 28 -8.59 -3.40 14.83
CA CYS A 28 -7.47 -2.64 15.38
C CYS A 28 -7.68 -1.13 15.40
N GLN A 29 -8.91 -0.62 15.24
CA GLN A 29 -9.16 0.83 15.16
C GLN A 29 -8.65 1.61 16.39
N HIS A 30 -8.60 0.99 17.58
CA HIS A 30 -8.04 1.58 18.81
C HIS A 30 -6.56 1.95 18.68
N ARG A 31 -5.84 1.39 17.70
CA ARG A 31 -4.45 1.71 17.39
C ARG A 31 -4.28 3.06 16.71
N GLY A 32 -5.26 3.49 15.94
CA GLY A 32 -5.19 4.69 15.10
C GLY A 32 -6.56 5.14 14.61
N PRO A 33 -7.21 6.13 15.26
CA PRO A 33 -8.54 6.60 14.90
C PRO A 33 -8.55 7.63 13.75
N ASP A 34 -7.38 8.16 13.35
CA ASP A 34 -7.33 9.41 12.58
C ASP A 34 -7.50 9.20 11.07
N SER A 35 -6.91 8.14 10.52
CA SER A 35 -6.99 7.85 9.09
C SER A 35 -6.81 6.37 8.81
N THR A 36 -7.44 5.93 7.73
CA THR A 36 -7.43 4.54 7.29
C THR A 36 -7.13 4.48 5.80
N GLY A 37 -6.39 3.44 5.39
CA GLY A 37 -6.19 3.18 3.99
C GLY A 37 -6.03 1.71 3.67
N PHE A 38 -6.21 1.41 2.38
CA PHE A 38 -6.25 0.11 1.78
C PHE A 38 -5.43 0.12 0.49
N ALA A 39 -4.58 -0.88 0.28
CA ALA A 39 -3.96 -1.17 -1.00
C ALA A 39 -4.63 -2.42 -1.54
N LEU A 40 -5.36 -2.30 -2.63
CA LEU A 40 -6.25 -3.32 -3.14
C LEU A 40 -5.72 -3.83 -4.49
N TYR A 41 -5.50 -5.14 -4.60
CA TYR A 41 -4.95 -5.78 -5.81
C TYR A 41 -5.99 -6.66 -6.51
N GLY A 42 -6.34 -6.25 -7.72
CA GLY A 42 -7.44 -6.84 -8.48
C GLY A 42 -6.95 -7.34 -9.83
N ASP A 43 -7.88 -7.53 -10.76
CA ASP A 43 -7.50 -7.93 -12.11
C ASP A 43 -6.63 -6.86 -12.79
N SER A 44 -5.57 -7.32 -13.45
CA SER A 44 -4.72 -6.51 -14.31
C SER A 44 -5.04 -6.78 -15.78
N GLN A 45 -4.87 -5.75 -16.61
CA GLN A 45 -4.99 -5.84 -18.06
C GLN A 45 -3.72 -5.29 -18.71
N LYS A 46 -3.29 -5.94 -19.79
CA LYS A 46 -2.09 -5.55 -20.51
C LYS A 46 -2.22 -4.12 -21.03
N ASN A 47 -1.18 -3.31 -20.81
CA ASN A 47 -1.13 -1.90 -21.19
C ASN A 47 -2.21 -1.02 -20.52
N THR A 48 -2.73 -1.45 -19.37
CA THR A 48 -3.70 -0.68 -18.60
C THR A 48 -3.10 -0.33 -17.24
N LEU A 49 -3.21 0.93 -16.85
CA LEU A 49 -2.82 1.43 -15.53
C LEU A 49 -4.03 2.01 -14.81
N LYS A 50 -4.14 1.69 -13.53
CA LYS A 50 -5.03 2.32 -12.55
C LYS A 50 -4.22 3.40 -11.85
N LEU A 51 -4.73 4.62 -11.90
CA LEU A 51 -4.14 5.80 -11.31
C LEU A 51 -5.06 6.30 -10.20
N ARG A 52 -4.48 6.67 -9.06
CA ARG A 52 -5.17 7.48 -8.07
C ARG A 52 -4.32 8.67 -7.66
N LEU A 53 -4.94 9.84 -7.60
CA LEU A 53 -4.30 11.11 -7.25
C LEU A 53 -5.16 11.88 -6.25
N LEU A 54 -4.52 12.71 -5.42
CA LEU A 54 -5.19 13.71 -4.59
C LEU A 54 -5.32 15.01 -5.38
N VAL A 55 -6.54 15.52 -5.48
CA VAL A 55 -6.89 16.71 -6.27
C VAL A 55 -7.51 17.83 -5.43
N GLY A 56 -7.91 17.55 -4.18
CA GLY A 56 -8.66 18.49 -3.36
C GLY A 56 -10.11 18.66 -3.82
N GLN A 57 -10.85 19.62 -3.26
CA GLN A 57 -12.29 19.81 -3.54
C GLN A 57 -12.59 21.08 -4.34
N GLY A 58 -13.81 21.14 -4.89
CA GLY A 58 -14.34 22.33 -5.55
C GLY A 58 -13.52 22.77 -6.76
N GLU A 59 -13.30 24.08 -6.91
CA GLU A 59 -12.56 24.65 -8.04
C GLU A 59 -11.10 24.17 -8.10
N ILE A 60 -10.46 23.93 -6.94
CA ILE A 60 -9.10 23.39 -6.86
C ILE A 60 -9.06 21.99 -7.47
N GLY A 61 -10.01 21.12 -7.08
CA GLY A 61 -10.16 19.78 -7.64
C GLY A 61 -10.38 19.80 -9.14
N VAL A 62 -11.26 20.66 -9.64
CA VAL A 62 -11.53 20.80 -11.08
C VAL A 62 -10.29 21.23 -11.85
N ALA A 63 -9.53 22.19 -11.34
CA ALA A 63 -8.28 22.66 -11.95
C ALA A 63 -7.20 21.57 -11.96
N ALA A 64 -7.04 20.85 -10.85
CA ALA A 64 -6.09 19.74 -10.74
C ALA A 64 -6.44 18.61 -11.72
N ILE A 65 -7.72 18.21 -11.81
CA ILE A 65 -8.18 17.20 -12.78
C ILE A 65 -7.92 17.65 -14.22
N ALA A 66 -8.16 18.92 -14.55
CA ALA A 66 -7.85 19.45 -15.88
C ALA A 66 -6.35 19.35 -16.20
N GLN A 67 -5.49 19.65 -15.23
CA GLN A 67 -4.04 19.53 -15.37
C GLN A 67 -3.60 18.07 -15.50
N ILE A 68 -4.18 17.15 -14.73
CA ILE A 68 -3.94 15.70 -14.86
C ILE A 68 -4.30 15.22 -16.27
N LYS A 69 -5.51 15.54 -16.75
CA LYS A 69 -5.96 15.13 -18.10
C LYS A 69 -5.05 15.67 -19.20
N LYS A 70 -4.53 16.88 -19.04
CA LYS A 70 -3.53 17.46 -19.94
C LYS A 70 -2.23 16.65 -19.91
N THR A 71 -1.68 16.38 -18.72
CA THR A 71 -0.46 15.58 -18.55
C THR A 71 -0.61 14.17 -19.10
N LEU A 72 -1.77 13.52 -18.91
CA LEU A 72 -2.06 12.21 -19.51
C LEU A 72 -1.95 12.25 -21.03
N LYS A 73 -2.57 13.26 -21.67
CA LYS A 73 -2.52 13.44 -23.12
C LYS A 73 -1.11 13.73 -23.63
N GLU A 74 -0.32 14.53 -22.92
CA GLU A 74 1.05 14.87 -23.30
C GLU A 74 2.02 13.67 -23.20
N ASN A 75 1.65 12.63 -22.46
CA ASN A 75 2.41 11.40 -22.29
C ASN A 75 1.77 10.20 -23.01
N ASP A 76 0.91 10.43 -24.01
CA ASP A 76 0.25 9.39 -24.80
C ASP A 76 -0.58 8.38 -23.98
N ALA A 77 -1.08 8.77 -22.81
CA ALA A 77 -1.99 7.97 -21.99
C ALA A 77 -3.45 8.32 -22.34
N SER A 78 -4.24 7.32 -22.74
CA SER A 78 -5.66 7.51 -23.07
C SER A 78 -6.57 7.02 -21.96
N ILE A 79 -7.50 7.86 -21.52
CA ILE A 79 -8.43 7.54 -20.44
C ILE A 79 -9.48 6.56 -20.94
N ILE A 80 -9.65 5.44 -20.23
CA ILE A 80 -10.72 4.46 -20.43
C ILE A 80 -11.93 4.87 -19.60
N GLU A 81 -11.71 5.14 -18.33
CA GLU A 81 -12.71 5.58 -17.36
C GLU A 81 -12.03 6.47 -16.31
N ASP A 82 -12.78 7.40 -15.73
CA ASP A 82 -12.33 8.24 -14.63
C ASP A 82 -13.48 8.59 -13.69
N GLU A 83 -13.13 8.88 -12.45
CA GLU A 83 -14.06 9.20 -11.39
C GLU A 83 -13.43 10.18 -10.40
N HIS A 84 -14.23 11.08 -9.85
CA HIS A 84 -13.83 12.02 -8.80
C HIS A 84 -14.67 11.76 -7.55
N ILE A 85 -14.03 11.27 -6.49
CA ILE A 85 -14.66 10.97 -5.20
C ILE A 85 -13.93 11.75 -4.11
N GLY A 86 -14.66 12.65 -3.44
CA GLY A 86 -14.11 13.45 -2.34
C GLY A 86 -12.95 14.33 -2.81
N GLU A 87 -11.76 14.10 -2.24
CA GLU A 87 -10.51 14.77 -2.63
C GLU A 87 -9.66 13.94 -3.60
N THR A 88 -10.19 12.83 -4.11
CA THR A 88 -9.44 11.85 -4.89
C THR A 88 -9.97 11.74 -6.33
N TYR A 89 -9.04 11.71 -7.28
CA TYR A 89 -9.33 11.42 -8.68
C TYR A 89 -8.75 10.05 -9.04
N ARG A 90 -9.61 9.18 -9.56
CA ARG A 90 -9.25 7.84 -10.04
C ARG A 90 -9.37 7.83 -11.55
N ALA A 91 -8.40 7.24 -12.24
CA ALA A 91 -8.49 7.03 -13.68
C ALA A 91 -7.89 5.69 -14.07
N THR A 92 -8.55 4.98 -14.96
CA THR A 92 -7.99 3.83 -15.67
C THR A 92 -7.57 4.31 -17.05
N VAL A 93 -6.31 4.09 -17.42
CA VAL A 93 -5.73 4.58 -18.68
C VAL A 93 -5.07 3.46 -19.47
N ASN A 94 -5.13 3.53 -20.80
CA ASN A 94 -4.21 2.76 -21.63
C ASN A 94 -2.87 3.48 -21.69
N TYR A 95 -1.82 2.78 -21.30
CA TYR A 95 -0.44 3.27 -21.31
C TYR A 95 0.54 2.10 -21.43
N SER A 96 1.56 2.25 -22.27
CA SER A 96 2.58 1.22 -22.52
C SER A 96 4.00 1.79 -22.54
N GLY A 97 4.18 3.00 -22.03
CA GLY A 97 5.48 3.68 -22.00
C GLY A 97 6.28 3.40 -20.72
N ASP A 98 7.23 4.29 -20.46
CA ASP A 98 8.08 4.28 -19.27
C ASP A 98 7.32 4.78 -18.03
N ILE A 99 6.92 3.85 -17.17
CA ILE A 99 6.14 4.11 -15.95
C ILE A 99 6.85 5.11 -15.03
N GLN A 100 8.18 5.05 -14.94
CA GLN A 100 8.94 5.93 -14.06
C GLN A 100 8.80 7.38 -14.53
N LYS A 101 9.11 7.65 -15.79
CA LYS A 101 8.97 9.01 -16.36
C LYS A 101 7.54 9.52 -16.30
N PHE A 102 6.58 8.64 -16.59
CA PHE A 102 5.16 8.97 -16.54
C PHE A 102 4.70 9.32 -15.13
N SER A 103 5.13 8.56 -14.12
CA SER A 103 4.81 8.84 -12.73
C SER A 103 5.35 10.19 -12.28
N TYR A 104 6.59 10.53 -12.63
CA TYR A 104 7.19 11.80 -12.26
C TYR A 104 6.50 12.97 -12.95
N ALA A 105 6.10 12.80 -14.22
CA ALA A 105 5.30 13.80 -14.93
C ALA A 105 3.93 14.02 -14.25
N LEU A 106 3.27 12.96 -13.78
CA LEU A 106 2.01 13.05 -13.03
C LEU A 106 2.19 13.68 -11.66
N GLU A 107 3.25 13.35 -10.92
CA GLU A 107 3.55 13.95 -9.62
C GLU A 107 3.79 15.46 -9.69
N HIS A 108 4.27 15.96 -10.84
CA HIS A 108 4.36 17.39 -11.10
C HIS A 108 3.02 18.06 -11.42
N ALA A 109 2.00 17.28 -11.78
CA ALA A 109 0.65 17.77 -12.07
C ALA A 109 -0.25 17.76 -10.82
N ALA A 110 -0.21 16.67 -10.06
CA ALA A 110 -0.96 16.48 -8.83
C ALA A 110 -0.29 15.38 -7.99
N LYS A 111 -0.60 15.32 -6.70
CA LYS A 111 -0.01 14.34 -5.79
C LYS A 111 -0.53 12.95 -6.12
N VAL A 112 0.35 12.05 -6.54
CA VAL A 112 -0.03 10.67 -6.89
C VAL A 112 -0.12 9.84 -5.61
N VAL A 113 -1.17 9.03 -5.53
CA VAL A 113 -1.40 8.08 -4.42
C VAL A 113 -0.94 6.69 -4.82
N SER A 114 -1.26 6.25 -6.04
CA SER A 114 -0.78 4.99 -6.59
C SER A 114 -0.85 4.96 -8.11
N ILE A 115 0.08 4.22 -8.71
CA ILE A 115 0.02 3.74 -10.09
C ILE A 115 0.24 2.22 -10.06
N GLY A 116 -0.62 1.47 -10.73
CA GLY A 116 -0.40 0.04 -10.91
C GLY A 116 -1.27 -0.56 -11.99
N ASN A 117 -0.89 -1.74 -12.45
CA ASN A 117 -1.69 -2.54 -13.35
C ASN A 117 -2.87 -3.20 -12.61
N SER A 118 -2.63 -3.63 -11.37
CA SER A 118 -3.60 -4.29 -10.49
C SER A 118 -3.97 -3.45 -9.26
N LEU A 119 -3.02 -2.66 -8.75
CA LEU A 119 -3.07 -1.87 -7.53
C LEU A 119 -4.00 -0.64 -7.65
N ASP A 120 -4.83 -0.46 -6.63
CA ASP A 120 -5.53 0.80 -6.32
C ASP A 120 -5.37 1.07 -4.81
N ILE A 121 -4.71 2.17 -4.45
CA ILE A 121 -4.59 2.58 -3.04
C ILE A 121 -5.68 3.58 -2.72
N ILE A 122 -6.56 3.25 -1.78
CA ILE A 122 -7.60 4.14 -1.27
C ILE A 122 -7.26 4.50 0.16
N LYS A 123 -7.16 5.79 0.47
CA LYS A 123 -6.85 6.26 1.82
C LYS A 123 -7.51 7.59 2.09
N ASP A 124 -8.05 7.74 3.29
CA ASP A 124 -8.75 8.95 3.72
C ASP A 124 -8.71 9.11 5.24
N VAL A 125 -9.18 10.26 5.71
CA VAL A 125 -9.39 10.54 7.14
C VAL A 125 -10.59 9.75 7.65
N GLY A 126 -10.51 9.28 8.90
CA GLY A 126 -11.56 8.51 9.56
C GLY A 126 -11.25 7.03 9.74
N SER A 127 -12.25 6.32 10.26
CA SER A 127 -12.18 4.90 10.56
C SER A 127 -12.28 4.03 9.31
N ALA A 128 -12.00 2.72 9.45
CA ALA A 128 -12.19 1.76 8.37
C ALA A 128 -13.63 1.73 7.84
N GLU A 129 -14.62 1.98 8.71
CA GLU A 129 -16.04 2.05 8.35
C GLU A 129 -16.35 3.33 7.56
N ASP A 130 -15.75 4.47 7.91
CA ASP A 130 -15.97 5.75 7.23
C ASP A 130 -15.40 5.73 5.80
N VAL A 131 -14.19 5.17 5.65
CA VAL A 131 -13.55 4.99 4.34
C VAL A 131 -14.31 3.95 3.51
N ASP A 132 -14.77 2.86 4.12
CA ASP A 132 -15.64 1.89 3.41
C ASP A 132 -16.93 2.53 2.90
N ALA A 133 -17.62 3.31 3.72
CA ALA A 133 -18.86 3.98 3.32
C ALA A 133 -18.67 4.96 2.15
N SER A 134 -17.48 5.55 2.02
CA SER A 134 -17.17 6.52 0.96
C SER A 134 -16.69 5.89 -0.34
N TYR A 135 -16.01 4.74 -0.26
CA TYR A 135 -15.32 4.12 -1.40
C TYR A 135 -15.76 2.68 -1.71
N ASP A 136 -16.76 2.14 -1.01
CA ASP A 136 -17.33 0.81 -1.23
C ASP A 136 -16.29 -0.34 -1.13
N ILE A 137 -15.34 -0.21 -0.20
CA ILE A 137 -14.19 -1.14 -0.04
C ILE A 137 -14.66 -2.59 0.11
N ARG A 138 -15.73 -2.86 0.87
CA ARG A 138 -16.29 -4.20 1.10
C ARG A 138 -16.75 -4.90 -0.18
N LYS A 139 -17.09 -4.15 -1.23
CA LYS A 139 -17.47 -4.72 -2.54
C LYS A 139 -16.25 -5.18 -3.34
N TYR A 140 -15.04 -4.76 -2.95
CA TYR A 140 -13.83 -5.09 -3.66
C TYR A 140 -13.54 -6.60 -3.64
N LYS A 141 -13.38 -7.16 -4.84
CA LYS A 141 -12.93 -8.53 -5.08
C LYS A 141 -11.57 -8.47 -5.75
N GLY A 142 -10.58 -9.05 -5.09
CA GLY A 142 -9.22 -9.10 -5.59
C GLY A 142 -8.44 -10.18 -4.87
N SER A 143 -7.21 -10.42 -5.31
CA SER A 143 -6.41 -11.55 -4.82
C SER A 143 -5.87 -11.31 -3.41
N HIS A 144 -5.50 -10.06 -3.12
CA HIS A 144 -4.86 -9.70 -1.87
C HIS A 144 -4.92 -8.19 -1.62
N GLY A 145 -4.50 -7.77 -0.44
CA GLY A 145 -4.34 -6.37 -0.13
C GLY A 145 -3.74 -6.08 1.23
N LEU A 146 -3.40 -4.82 1.43
CA LEU A 146 -2.85 -4.28 2.67
C LEU A 146 -3.79 -3.25 3.25
N GLY A 147 -3.76 -3.09 4.56
CA GLY A 147 -4.54 -2.12 5.30
C GLY A 147 -3.73 -1.46 6.40
N HIS A 148 -4.05 -0.22 6.72
CA HIS A 148 -3.41 0.49 7.82
C HIS A 148 -4.38 1.46 8.50
N VAL A 149 -4.31 1.50 9.84
CA VAL A 149 -4.97 2.52 10.68
C VAL A 149 -3.91 3.36 11.40
N ARG A 150 -3.99 4.68 11.25
CA ARG A 150 -2.92 5.61 11.69
C ARG A 150 -3.35 6.41 12.91
N LEU A 151 -2.41 6.58 13.85
CA LEU A 151 -2.48 7.57 14.92
C LEU A 151 -1.48 8.68 14.60
N ALA A 152 -1.96 9.87 14.30
CA ALA A 152 -1.15 11.04 14.08
C ALA A 152 -0.71 11.62 15.44
N THR A 153 0.56 11.46 15.79
CA THR A 153 1.10 12.00 17.07
C THR A 153 1.72 13.39 16.92
N GLU A 154 2.28 13.70 15.74
CA GLU A 154 3.07 14.92 15.50
C GLU A 154 2.79 15.59 14.14
N SER A 155 1.87 15.07 13.35
CA SER A 155 1.65 15.51 11.97
C SER A 155 0.18 15.73 11.69
N ASP A 156 -0.13 16.53 10.67
CA ASP A 156 -1.50 16.78 10.27
C ASP A 156 -2.23 15.47 9.92
N VAL A 157 -3.51 15.44 10.26
CA VAL A 157 -4.44 14.39 9.84
C VAL A 157 -4.86 14.70 8.39
N LYS A 158 -4.11 14.16 7.44
CA LYS A 158 -4.35 14.31 6.00
C LYS A 158 -4.21 12.97 5.28
N PRO A 159 -5.01 12.70 4.23
CA PRO A 159 -4.92 11.47 3.45
C PRO A 159 -3.52 11.21 2.89
N GLU A 160 -2.80 12.28 2.51
CA GLU A 160 -1.45 12.20 1.97
C GLU A 160 -0.41 11.59 2.92
N ALA A 161 -0.60 11.76 4.24
CA ALA A 161 0.28 11.23 5.27
C ALA A 161 -0.18 9.85 5.76
N ALA A 162 -1.35 9.39 5.31
CA ALA A 162 -1.87 8.08 5.62
C ALA A 162 -1.17 7.01 4.77
N HIS A 163 -1.09 5.82 5.35
CA HIS A 163 -0.73 4.61 4.64
C HIS A 163 -1.95 4.07 3.87
N PRO A 164 -1.75 3.14 2.91
CA PRO A 164 -0.46 2.63 2.39
C PRO A 164 0.37 3.66 1.60
N PHE A 165 1.66 3.37 1.46
CA PHE A 165 2.58 4.11 0.59
C PHE A 165 2.93 3.27 -0.62
N TRP A 166 2.92 3.90 -1.79
CA TRP A 166 3.30 3.32 -3.07
C TRP A 166 4.77 3.63 -3.40
N ALA A 167 5.42 2.77 -4.17
CA ALA A 167 6.77 2.99 -4.66
C ALA A 167 6.76 3.96 -5.85
N THR A 168 6.92 5.25 -5.58
CA THR A 168 7.03 6.30 -6.60
C THR A 168 8.03 5.90 -7.69
N GLY A 169 7.60 5.90 -8.95
CA GLY A 169 8.42 5.43 -10.09
C GLY A 169 8.11 4.02 -10.58
N PHE A 170 7.31 3.23 -9.87
CA PHE A 170 7.08 1.82 -10.18
C PHE A 170 5.59 1.46 -10.20
N ALA A 171 5.21 0.36 -10.85
CA ALA A 171 3.83 -0.14 -10.77
C ALA A 171 3.70 -1.18 -9.65
N ASP A 172 2.53 -1.22 -9.02
CA ASP A 172 2.06 -2.33 -8.18
C ASP A 172 2.87 -2.64 -6.91
N VAL A 173 3.78 -1.77 -6.46
CA VAL A 173 4.48 -1.97 -5.19
C VAL A 173 3.90 -1.04 -4.13
N ALA A 174 3.30 -1.60 -3.08
CA ALA A 174 2.76 -0.84 -1.95
C ALA A 174 3.18 -1.44 -0.62
N ILE A 175 3.31 -0.59 0.41
CA ILE A 175 3.68 -1.01 1.76
C ILE A 175 2.80 -0.40 2.85
N VAL A 176 2.68 -1.14 3.95
CA VAL A 176 2.19 -0.62 5.24
C VAL A 176 3.26 -0.87 6.29
N HIS A 177 3.57 0.12 7.10
CA HIS A 177 4.70 0.07 8.03
C HIS A 177 4.27 0.62 9.39
N ASN A 178 4.60 -0.12 10.43
CA ASN A 178 4.50 0.32 11.81
C ASN A 178 5.91 0.28 12.40
N GLY A 179 6.45 1.45 12.71
CA GLY A 179 7.87 1.56 13.01
C GLY A 179 8.43 2.94 12.75
N GLN A 180 9.76 3.01 12.81
CA GLN A 180 10.53 4.15 12.37
C GLN A 180 11.89 3.68 11.86
N ILE A 181 12.30 4.17 10.71
CA ILE A 181 13.64 3.95 10.13
C ILE A 181 14.58 5.08 10.58
N THR A 182 15.57 4.75 11.38
CA THR A 182 16.50 5.72 11.98
C THR A 182 17.61 6.16 11.01
N ASN A 183 17.91 5.37 9.98
CA ASN A 183 18.88 5.71 8.94
C ASN A 183 18.24 6.27 7.65
N TYR A 184 17.00 6.78 7.72
CA TYR A 184 16.19 7.28 6.60
C TYR A 184 16.97 8.16 5.61
N TRP A 185 17.56 9.27 6.08
CA TRP A 185 18.23 10.25 5.21
C TRP A 185 19.44 9.68 4.46
N LYS A 186 20.15 8.72 5.08
CA LYS A 186 21.28 8.04 4.44
C LYS A 186 20.79 7.16 3.29
N MET A 187 19.70 6.43 3.50
CA MET A 187 19.14 5.51 2.52
C MET A 187 18.43 6.26 1.39
N ARG A 188 17.65 7.30 1.71
CA ARG A 188 17.03 8.21 0.73
C ARG A 188 18.07 8.80 -0.22
N ARG A 189 19.16 9.36 0.31
CA ARG A 189 20.24 9.95 -0.51
C ARG A 189 20.88 8.95 -1.48
N ARG A 190 20.98 7.66 -1.11
CA ARG A 190 21.51 6.61 -2.00
C ARG A 190 20.58 6.32 -3.17
N LEU A 191 19.26 6.38 -2.95
CA LEU A 191 18.26 6.18 -3.99
C LEU A 191 18.11 7.43 -4.87
N GLU A 192 18.19 8.63 -4.30
CA GLU A 192 18.23 9.89 -5.07
C GLU A 192 19.46 9.95 -6.00
N GLN A 193 20.60 9.40 -5.59
CA GLN A 193 21.79 9.23 -6.46
C GLN A 193 21.58 8.27 -7.64
N ARG A 194 20.48 7.52 -7.64
CA ARG A 194 20.05 6.61 -8.70
C ARG A 194 18.83 7.16 -9.46
N ASP A 195 18.60 8.47 -9.37
CA ASP A 195 17.51 9.21 -10.04
C ASP A 195 16.10 8.83 -9.57
N TYR A 196 15.96 8.31 -8.34
CA TYR A 196 14.65 8.14 -7.69
C TYR A 196 14.18 9.43 -7.04
N GLU A 197 12.92 9.79 -7.29
CA GLU A 197 12.25 10.93 -6.67
C GLU A 197 11.40 10.48 -5.48
N PHE A 198 11.42 11.28 -4.41
CA PHE A 198 10.59 11.11 -3.22
C PHE A 198 9.63 12.27 -3.07
N ARG A 199 8.38 11.99 -2.71
CA ARG A 199 7.31 12.98 -2.61
C ARG A 199 6.85 13.24 -1.18
N THR A 200 7.36 12.45 -0.24
CA THR A 200 7.11 12.59 1.18
C THR A 200 8.40 12.44 1.97
N ASP A 201 8.40 12.98 3.18
CA ASP A 201 9.45 12.72 4.17
C ASP A 201 9.11 11.50 5.05
N ASN A 202 8.18 10.65 4.59
CA ASN A 202 7.80 9.44 5.29
C ASN A 202 8.78 8.32 4.96
N ASP A 203 9.28 7.63 5.99
CA ASP A 203 10.19 6.51 5.84
C ASP A 203 9.57 5.29 5.15
N SER A 204 8.24 5.26 5.07
CA SER A 204 7.51 4.19 4.40
C SER A 204 7.61 4.28 2.88
N GLU A 205 7.67 5.48 2.31
CA GLU A 205 7.96 5.67 0.88
C GLU A 205 9.37 5.16 0.55
N LEU A 206 10.34 5.40 1.45
CA LEU A 206 11.70 4.86 1.33
C LEU A 206 11.70 3.34 1.23
N ILE A 207 10.96 2.64 2.08
CA ILE A 207 10.89 1.17 2.05
C ILE A 207 10.28 0.72 0.72
N ALA A 208 9.20 1.36 0.26
CA ALA A 208 8.55 1.01 -1.01
C ALA A 208 9.51 1.14 -2.20
N VAL A 209 10.18 2.29 -2.34
CA VAL A 209 11.14 2.56 -3.43
C VAL A 209 12.36 1.65 -3.31
N TYR A 210 12.87 1.40 -2.10
CA TYR A 210 13.99 0.46 -1.88
C TYR A 210 13.65 -0.94 -2.39
N LEU A 211 12.48 -1.48 -2.05
CA LEU A 211 12.06 -2.80 -2.49
C LEU A 211 11.84 -2.83 -4.01
N ALA A 212 11.15 -1.83 -4.56
CA ALA A 212 10.90 -1.73 -5.98
C ALA A 212 12.20 -1.61 -6.82
N ASP A 213 13.18 -0.84 -6.34
CA ASP A 213 14.52 -0.77 -6.94
C ASP A 213 15.17 -2.15 -7.03
N LYS A 214 15.15 -2.94 -5.95
CA LYS A 214 15.70 -4.31 -5.93
C LYS A 214 14.97 -5.22 -6.91
N LEU A 215 13.63 -5.18 -6.92
CA LEU A 215 12.82 -5.96 -7.85
C LEU A 215 13.15 -5.63 -9.31
N SER A 216 13.33 -4.34 -9.63
CA SER A 216 13.71 -3.89 -10.98
C SER A 216 15.08 -4.40 -11.46
N GLN A 217 15.96 -4.78 -10.53
CA GLN A 217 17.25 -5.41 -10.80
C GLN A 217 17.16 -6.94 -10.93
N GLY A 218 15.94 -7.51 -10.90
CA GLY A 218 15.70 -8.95 -10.98
C GLY A 218 15.92 -9.69 -9.66
N ILE A 219 16.06 -8.98 -8.54
CA ILE A 219 16.13 -9.59 -7.20
C ILE A 219 14.72 -10.02 -6.79
N LYS A 220 14.57 -11.25 -6.29
CA LYS A 220 13.27 -11.74 -5.80
C LYS A 220 12.83 -10.99 -4.55
N LEU A 221 11.53 -10.81 -4.35
CA LEU A 221 10.98 -10.07 -3.19
C LEU A 221 11.51 -10.62 -1.86
N LYS A 222 11.58 -11.94 -1.70
CA LYS A 222 12.11 -12.58 -0.50
C LYS A 222 13.55 -12.17 -0.18
N GLU A 223 14.42 -12.07 -1.20
CA GLU A 223 15.80 -11.62 -1.01
C GLU A 223 15.88 -10.11 -0.78
N ALA A 224 15.01 -9.32 -1.43
CA ALA A 224 14.91 -7.88 -1.16
C ALA A 224 14.48 -7.59 0.29
N LEU A 225 13.56 -8.39 0.83
CA LEU A 225 13.14 -8.32 2.24
C LEU A 225 14.26 -8.70 3.18
N LYS A 226 15.02 -9.75 2.87
CA LYS A 226 16.23 -10.10 3.62
C LYS A 226 17.20 -8.93 3.71
N THR A 227 17.55 -8.33 2.56
CA THR A 227 18.49 -7.21 2.53
C THR A 227 17.92 -5.97 3.22
N SER A 228 16.58 -5.78 3.22
CA SER A 228 15.96 -4.66 3.93
C SER A 228 16.19 -4.72 5.44
N ILE A 229 16.23 -5.92 6.03
CA ILE A 229 16.52 -6.08 7.47
C ILE A 229 17.98 -5.73 7.79
N GLU A 230 18.89 -6.00 6.84
CA GLU A 230 20.32 -5.72 6.99
C GLU A 230 20.66 -4.24 6.74
N ASP A 231 19.98 -3.61 5.78
CA ASP A 231 20.28 -2.24 5.33
C ASP A 231 19.54 -1.15 6.11
N LEU A 232 18.33 -1.44 6.62
CA LEU A 232 17.48 -0.47 7.31
C LEU A 232 17.69 -0.55 8.82
N ASP A 233 18.10 0.57 9.42
CA ASP A 233 18.22 0.69 10.87
C ASP A 233 16.91 1.22 11.45
N GLY A 234 16.46 0.67 12.58
CA GLY A 234 15.28 1.16 13.28
C GLY A 234 14.52 0.06 14.00
N THR A 235 13.29 0.40 14.39
CA THR A 235 12.32 -0.57 14.91
C THR A 235 11.14 -0.58 13.96
N PHE A 236 10.91 -1.69 13.27
CA PHE A 236 9.91 -1.75 12.23
C PHE A 236 9.30 -3.13 12.06
N SER A 237 8.03 -3.11 11.70
CA SER A 237 7.29 -4.23 11.15
C SER A 237 6.51 -3.69 9.97
N PHE A 238 6.73 -4.24 8.79
CA PHE A 238 6.03 -3.81 7.59
C PHE A 238 5.55 -4.99 6.77
N LEU A 239 4.48 -4.74 6.02
CA LEU A 239 4.00 -5.61 4.96
C LEU A 239 4.23 -4.90 3.63
N VAL A 240 4.57 -5.69 2.63
CA VAL A 240 4.73 -5.26 1.23
C VAL A 240 3.86 -6.12 0.35
N SER A 241 3.42 -5.55 -0.75
CA SER A 241 2.62 -6.21 -1.76
C SER A 241 3.13 -5.83 -3.15
N THR A 242 3.18 -6.80 -4.06
CA THR A 242 3.43 -6.65 -5.49
C THR A 242 2.18 -7.04 -6.28
N GLU A 243 2.23 -7.12 -7.62
CA GLU A 243 1.11 -7.60 -8.45
C GLU A 243 0.60 -9.01 -8.03
N ASP A 244 1.46 -9.82 -7.42
CA ASP A 244 1.24 -11.25 -7.21
C ASP A 244 1.80 -11.83 -5.91
N GLU A 245 2.59 -11.07 -5.14
CA GLU A 245 3.16 -11.48 -3.86
C GLU A 245 2.76 -10.55 -2.72
N ILE A 246 2.55 -11.14 -1.53
CA ILE A 246 2.57 -10.41 -0.27
C ILE A 246 3.78 -10.86 0.55
N GLY A 247 4.38 -9.96 1.30
CA GLY A 247 5.49 -10.29 2.18
C GLY A 247 5.47 -9.46 3.45
N TYR A 248 6.25 -9.93 4.43
CA TYR A 248 6.53 -9.18 5.66
C TYR A 248 8.02 -9.16 5.96
N ALA A 249 8.44 -8.14 6.70
CA ALA A 249 9.72 -8.14 7.40
C ALA A 249 9.56 -7.55 8.80
N LYS A 250 10.33 -8.12 9.73
CA LYS A 250 10.40 -7.72 11.14
C LYS A 250 11.85 -7.43 11.51
N ASP A 251 12.09 -6.27 12.14
CA ASP A 251 13.41 -5.89 12.61
C ASP A 251 13.96 -6.86 13.67
N HIS A 252 15.27 -6.78 13.94
CA HIS A 252 15.95 -7.67 14.90
C HIS A 252 15.55 -7.47 16.36
N LEU A 253 15.05 -6.29 16.73
CA LEU A 253 14.55 -5.99 18.08
C LEU A 253 13.09 -6.41 18.23
N ALA A 254 12.33 -6.47 17.13
CA ALA A 254 10.93 -6.90 17.10
C ALA A 254 10.02 -6.12 18.08
N VAL A 255 10.28 -4.83 18.24
CA VAL A 255 9.53 -3.96 19.18
C VAL A 255 8.09 -3.76 18.72
N LYS A 256 7.85 -3.82 17.41
CA LYS A 256 6.53 -3.62 16.82
C LYS A 256 5.83 -4.98 16.68
N PRO A 257 4.59 -5.13 17.18
CA PRO A 257 3.92 -6.41 17.19
C PRO A 257 3.45 -6.79 15.78
N MET A 258 3.52 -8.09 15.49
CA MET A 258 3.01 -8.70 14.28
C MET A 258 2.56 -10.12 14.60
N VAL A 259 1.33 -10.45 14.26
CA VAL A 259 0.77 -11.80 14.38
C VAL A 259 0.31 -12.27 13.01
N MET A 260 0.41 -13.57 12.79
CA MET A 260 0.08 -14.20 11.53
C MET A 260 -0.83 -15.40 11.75
N TYR A 261 -1.80 -15.53 10.86
CA TYR A 261 -2.61 -16.72 10.65
C TYR A 261 -2.38 -17.22 9.23
N GLU A 262 -2.04 -18.49 9.09
CA GLU A 262 -1.70 -19.09 7.80
C GLU A 262 -2.36 -20.47 7.67
N THR A 263 -3.04 -20.70 6.55
CA THR A 263 -3.60 -21.98 6.14
C THR A 263 -3.05 -22.37 4.77
N GLU A 264 -3.54 -23.49 4.23
CA GLU A 264 -3.25 -23.89 2.84
C GLU A 264 -3.81 -22.87 1.83
N ASP A 265 -4.98 -22.29 2.13
CA ASP A 265 -5.70 -21.41 1.19
C ASP A 265 -5.38 -19.92 1.35
N MET A 266 -4.85 -19.49 2.50
CA MET A 266 -4.66 -18.06 2.77
C MET A 266 -3.51 -17.76 3.74
N VAL A 267 -3.08 -16.51 3.70
CA VAL A 267 -2.25 -15.89 4.74
C VAL A 267 -2.89 -14.56 5.16
N ALA A 268 -2.98 -14.33 6.46
CA ALA A 268 -3.43 -13.07 7.05
C ALA A 268 -2.44 -12.64 8.13
N ILE A 269 -2.01 -11.39 8.08
CA ILE A 269 -1.03 -10.79 9.01
C ILE A 269 -1.63 -9.51 9.57
N ALA A 270 -1.49 -9.27 10.86
CA ALA A 270 -1.95 -8.05 11.49
C ALA A 270 -1.06 -7.64 12.67
N SER A 271 -1.21 -6.43 13.18
CA SER A 271 -0.52 -6.01 14.42
C SER A 271 -1.02 -6.74 15.67
N GLU A 272 -2.29 -7.16 15.71
CA GLU A 272 -2.91 -7.75 16.89
C GLU A 272 -3.87 -8.88 16.52
N GLU A 273 -4.00 -9.88 17.38
CA GLU A 273 -4.86 -11.05 17.16
C GLU A 273 -6.35 -10.69 17.06
N VAL A 274 -6.79 -9.63 17.75
CA VAL A 274 -8.16 -9.11 17.66
C VAL A 274 -8.55 -8.69 16.25
N SER A 275 -7.57 -8.31 15.41
CA SER A 275 -7.77 -8.02 13.98
C SER A 275 -8.03 -9.30 13.19
N LEU A 276 -7.24 -10.36 13.43
CA LEU A 276 -7.40 -11.65 12.75
C LEU A 276 -8.70 -12.35 13.17
N ASN A 277 -9.09 -12.26 14.43
CA ASN A 277 -10.33 -12.85 14.95
C ASN A 277 -11.60 -12.28 14.28
N LYS A 278 -11.53 -11.08 13.67
CA LYS A 278 -12.65 -10.50 12.92
C LYS A 278 -12.93 -11.24 11.61
N LEU A 279 -11.96 -11.98 11.08
CA LEU A 279 -12.16 -12.81 9.88
C LEU A 279 -13.04 -14.02 10.16
N PHE A 280 -12.96 -14.58 11.37
CA PHE A 280 -13.66 -15.80 11.77
C PHE A 280 -14.28 -15.65 13.17
N PRO A 281 -15.36 -14.86 13.32
CA PRO A 281 -15.96 -14.60 14.61
C PRO A 281 -16.40 -15.89 15.33
N GLY A 282 -15.94 -16.07 16.57
CA GLY A 282 -16.27 -17.23 17.40
C GLY A 282 -15.38 -18.47 17.17
N GLN A 283 -14.40 -18.39 16.28
CA GLN A 283 -13.39 -19.44 16.06
C GLN A 283 -12.06 -19.06 16.71
N ALA A 284 -11.46 -20.00 17.45
CA ALA A 284 -10.08 -19.85 17.89
C ALA A 284 -9.13 -20.06 16.71
N LEU A 285 -8.27 -19.09 16.45
CA LEU A 285 -7.28 -19.14 15.37
C LEU A 285 -5.95 -19.63 15.92
N ASN A 286 -5.28 -20.50 15.16
CA ASN A 286 -3.91 -20.91 15.47
C ASN A 286 -2.92 -19.84 14.98
N THR A 287 -2.90 -18.71 15.68
CA THR A 287 -2.04 -17.57 15.34
C THR A 287 -0.62 -17.80 15.87
N LYS A 288 0.37 -17.23 15.16
CA LYS A 288 1.78 -17.25 15.56
C LYS A 288 2.39 -15.88 15.33
N GLU A 289 3.27 -15.45 16.24
CA GLU A 289 4.09 -14.25 16.04
C GLU A 289 5.38 -14.64 15.30
N PRO A 290 5.69 -13.99 14.17
CA PRO A 290 6.98 -14.17 13.52
C PRO A 290 8.15 -13.78 14.45
N PRO A 291 9.23 -14.59 14.50
CA PRO A 291 10.41 -14.27 15.31
C PRO A 291 11.11 -12.97 14.86
N PRO A 292 11.92 -12.34 15.72
CA PRO A 292 12.73 -11.18 15.35
C PRO A 292 13.68 -11.46 14.19
N GLY A 293 13.90 -10.47 13.32
CA GLY A 293 14.78 -10.58 12.15
C GLY A 293 14.28 -11.54 11.07
N THR A 294 12.99 -11.90 11.08
CA THR A 294 12.40 -12.78 10.07
C THR A 294 11.65 -12.02 9.00
N TYR A 295 11.55 -12.66 7.85
CA TYR A 295 10.83 -12.20 6.68
C TYR A 295 10.29 -13.42 5.94
N ASN A 296 9.20 -13.24 5.22
CA ASN A 296 8.70 -14.26 4.30
C ASN A 296 7.85 -13.62 3.21
N THR A 297 7.62 -14.37 2.13
CA THR A 297 6.68 -14.01 1.07
C THR A 297 5.75 -15.18 0.77
N TRP A 298 4.59 -14.83 0.21
CA TRP A 298 3.64 -15.77 -0.38
C TRP A 298 3.24 -15.19 -1.72
N SER A 299 3.22 -16.06 -2.73
CA SER A 299 2.81 -15.73 -4.08
C SER A 299 1.54 -16.47 -4.42
N ARG A 300 0.74 -15.90 -5.31
CA ARG A 300 -0.33 -16.65 -6.00
C ARG A 300 0.23 -17.36 -7.23
N SER A 301 -0.41 -18.45 -7.65
CA SER A 301 -0.20 -18.99 -8.99
C SER A 301 -0.95 -18.10 -9.98
N ILE A 302 -0.25 -17.45 -10.92
CA ILE A 302 -0.86 -16.67 -12.02
C ILE A 302 -0.99 -17.54 -13.27
#